data_AF-A0A8S2VSJ7-F1
#
_entry.id   AF-A0A8S2VSJ7-F1
#
_cell.length_a   1.000
_cell.length_b   1.000
_cell.length_c   1.000
_cell.angle_alpha   90.00
_cell.angle_beta   90.00
_cell.angle_gamma   90.00
#
_symmetry.space_group_name_H-M   'P 1'
#
loop_
_entity.id
_entity.type
_entity.pdbx_description
1 polymer ?
#
loop_
_entity_poly.entity_id
_entity_poly.type
_entity_poly.pdbx_seq_one_letter_code
_entity_poly.pdbx_strand_id
1 'polypeptide(L)'
;NLNEAILAYYDAEMPTDKLPQMRFIADVTVGEGEAIPPSTRFVKTWRIENSGSERWPNSCSLRFVNGDRLQDRDEIYVNALAPGEQTNISVNIASPNASRIIRSQWRLFTPAGVPFGEYIRLKIDLRSSVHILIINV
;
A
#
# COMPACT_ATOMS: atom_id res chain seq x y z
N ASN A 1 45.47 18.88 -1.22
CA ASN A 1 45.77 17.46 -1.50
C ASN A 1 44.86 17.03 -2.64
N LEU A 2 45.39 16.66 -3.81
CA LEU A 2 44.57 16.39 -5.01
C LEU A 2 43.62 15.19 -4.79
N ASN A 3 44.04 14.24 -3.96
CA ASN A 3 43.27 13.02 -3.68
C ASN A 3 42.03 13.29 -2.81
N GLU A 4 42.06 14.30 -1.94
CA GLU A 4 40.90 14.71 -1.14
C GLU A 4 39.84 15.44 -1.98
N ALA A 5 40.28 16.22 -2.97
CA ALA A 5 39.37 16.92 -3.88
C ALA A 5 38.64 15.93 -4.81
N ILE A 6 39.33 14.87 -5.26
CA ILE A 6 38.73 13.81 -6.08
C ILE A 6 37.71 12.99 -5.27
N LEU A 7 38.01 12.66 -4.00
CA LEU A 7 37.05 11.98 -3.12
C LEU A 7 35.78 12.81 -2.90
N ALA A 8 35.93 14.12 -2.61
CA ALA A 8 34.81 15.03 -2.44
C ALA A 8 33.96 15.21 -3.71
N TYR A 9 34.57 15.08 -4.89
CA TYR A 9 33.87 15.14 -6.17
C TYR A 9 33.01 13.91 -6.42
N TYR A 10 33.48 12.71 -6.04
CA TYR A 10 32.69 11.48 -6.12
C TYR A 10 31.55 11.46 -5.08
N ASP A 11 31.72 12.07 -3.91
CA ASP A 11 30.66 12.15 -2.89
C ASP A 11 29.59 13.21 -3.21
N ALA A 12 29.93 14.25 -3.98
CA ALA A 12 29.03 15.37 -4.27
C ALA A 12 28.16 15.19 -5.53
N GLU A 13 28.53 14.32 -6.47
CA GLU A 13 27.87 14.21 -7.79
C GLU A 13 27.29 12.85 -8.13
N MET A 14 27.24 11.89 -7.20
CA MET A 14 26.38 10.73 -7.43
C MET A 14 24.94 11.12 -7.07
N PRO A 15 24.00 11.20 -8.03
CA PRO A 15 22.58 11.13 -7.67
C PRO A 15 22.40 9.77 -7.02
N THR A 16 22.43 9.76 -5.70
CA THR A 16 21.92 8.63 -4.93
C THR A 16 20.42 8.72 -5.12
N ASP A 17 19.92 8.14 -6.23
CA ASP A 17 18.49 8.02 -6.49
C ASP A 17 17.89 7.33 -5.27
N LYS A 18 17.41 8.14 -4.33
CA LYS A 18 17.02 7.66 -3.02
C LYS A 18 15.69 6.97 -3.24
N LEU A 19 15.67 5.67 -2.99
CA LEU A 19 14.44 4.90 -3.14
C LEU A 19 13.32 5.56 -2.34
N PRO A 20 12.15 5.80 -2.95
CA PRO A 20 11.00 6.35 -2.24
C PRO A 20 10.67 5.50 -1.01
N GLN A 21 10.18 6.14 0.04
CA GLN A 21 9.79 5.45 1.26
C GLN A 21 8.30 5.66 1.52
N MET A 22 7.67 4.64 2.08
CA MET A 22 6.26 4.68 2.46
C MET A 22 6.11 3.98 3.80
N ARG A 23 5.31 4.60 4.65
CA ARG A 23 4.88 4.06 5.94
C ARG A 23 3.38 3.83 5.94
N PHE A 24 2.96 2.66 6.44
CA PHE A 24 1.56 2.40 6.71
C PHE A 24 1.12 3.17 7.98
N ILE A 25 -0.02 3.85 7.91
CA ILE A 25 -0.55 4.65 9.02
C ILE A 25 -1.71 3.93 9.70
N ALA A 26 -2.74 3.55 8.94
CA ALA A 26 -3.93 2.92 9.52
C ALA A 26 -4.81 2.23 8.47
N ASP A 27 -5.59 1.25 8.93
CA ASP A 27 -6.78 0.79 8.22
C ASP A 27 -7.88 1.85 8.40
N VAL A 28 -8.46 2.32 7.29
CA VAL A 28 -9.49 3.38 7.31
C VAL A 28 -10.91 2.80 7.27
N THR A 29 -11.10 1.67 6.58
CA THR A 29 -12.41 0.99 6.52
C THR A 29 -12.37 -0.31 7.33
N VAL A 30 -12.09 -1.45 6.70
CA VAL A 30 -12.14 -2.77 7.33
C VAL A 30 -10.83 -3.05 8.08
N GLY A 31 -10.83 -3.04 9.40
CA GLY A 31 -9.65 -3.31 10.23
C GLY A 31 -9.20 -4.78 10.24
N GLU A 32 -8.00 -5.05 10.79
CA GLU A 32 -7.56 -6.41 11.04
C GLU A 32 -8.52 -7.16 11.98
N GLY A 33 -9.00 -8.33 11.54
CA GLY A 33 -9.84 -9.22 12.36
C GLY A 33 -11.35 -8.97 12.24
N GLU A 34 -11.78 -8.00 11.43
CA GLU A 34 -13.19 -7.87 11.09
C GLU A 34 -13.70 -9.09 10.31
N ALA A 35 -14.94 -9.48 10.62
CA ALA A 35 -15.63 -10.56 9.95
C ALA A 35 -16.59 -10.00 8.91
N ILE A 36 -16.52 -10.51 7.69
CA ILE A 36 -17.39 -10.11 6.57
C ILE A 36 -18.09 -11.35 6.00
N PRO A 37 -19.36 -11.27 5.57
CA PRO A 37 -20.00 -12.40 4.89
C PRO A 37 -19.25 -12.77 3.58
N PRO A 38 -19.21 -14.06 3.20
CA PRO A 38 -18.77 -14.46 1.86
C PRO A 38 -19.58 -13.78 0.75
N SER A 39 -19.03 -13.68 -0.46
CA SER A 39 -19.69 -13.06 -1.62
C SER A 39 -20.08 -11.57 -1.42
N THR A 40 -19.34 -10.86 -0.58
CA THR A 40 -19.56 -9.44 -0.27
C THR A 40 -18.63 -8.56 -1.10
N ARG A 41 -19.18 -7.49 -1.65
CA ARG A 41 -18.40 -6.40 -2.26
C ARG A 41 -18.19 -5.29 -1.25
N PHE A 42 -16.96 -4.84 -1.08
CA PHE A 42 -16.64 -3.73 -0.16
C PHE A 42 -15.39 -2.98 -0.63
N VAL A 43 -15.18 -1.79 -0.07
CA VAL A 43 -14.00 -0.96 -0.34
C VAL A 43 -13.04 -1.08 0.83
N LYS A 44 -11.83 -1.58 0.55
CA LYS A 44 -10.74 -1.57 1.51
C LYS A 44 -9.91 -0.31 1.32
N THR A 45 -9.81 0.51 2.36
CA THR A 45 -9.01 1.73 2.34
C THR A 45 -7.93 1.69 3.42
N TRP A 46 -6.70 2.03 3.03
CA TRP A 46 -5.58 2.22 3.93
C TRP A 46 -5.11 3.67 3.86
N ARG A 47 -4.68 4.22 5.00
CA ARG A 47 -3.94 5.48 5.05
C ARG A 47 -2.45 5.18 5.05
N ILE A 48 -1.73 5.89 4.19
CA ILE A 48 -0.28 5.80 4.07
C ILE A 48 0.35 7.17 4.07
N GLU A 49 1.66 7.20 4.30
CA GLU A 49 2.46 8.40 4.33
C GLU A 49 3.74 8.23 3.51
N ASN A 50 4.18 9.30 2.84
CA ASN A 50 5.56 9.38 2.40
C ASN A 50 6.49 9.69 3.58
N SER A 51 7.10 8.64 4.13
CA SER A 51 8.07 8.75 5.23
C SER A 51 9.50 9.07 4.75
N GLY A 52 9.68 9.32 3.46
CA GLY A 52 10.96 9.67 2.85
C GLY A 52 11.28 11.15 2.95
N SER A 53 12.44 11.54 2.41
CA SER A 53 12.88 12.95 2.37
C SER A 53 12.58 13.65 1.05
N GLU A 54 12.07 12.92 0.05
CA GLU A 54 11.81 13.44 -1.29
C GLU A 54 10.36 13.15 -1.71
N ARG A 55 9.82 13.96 -2.62
CA ARG A 55 8.52 13.70 -3.22
C ARG A 55 8.57 12.41 -4.02
N TRP A 56 7.52 11.57 -3.93
CA TRP A 56 7.43 10.38 -4.78
C TRP A 56 7.40 10.74 -6.26
N PRO A 57 7.94 9.88 -7.14
CA PRO A 57 7.72 10.01 -8.58
C PRO A 57 6.23 10.05 -8.93
N ASN A 58 5.90 10.77 -10.00
CA ASN A 58 4.56 10.70 -10.58
C ASN A 58 4.25 9.27 -11.04
N SER A 59 2.99 8.86 -11.02
CA SER A 59 2.55 7.55 -11.51
C SER A 59 3.09 6.35 -10.71
N CYS A 60 3.41 6.53 -9.42
CA CYS A 60 3.54 5.40 -8.50
C CYS A 60 2.23 4.61 -8.43
N SER A 61 2.32 3.30 -8.24
CA SER A 61 1.15 2.43 -8.16
C SER A 61 1.25 1.40 -7.04
N LEU A 62 0.12 1.10 -6.41
CA LEU A 62 -0.06 -0.05 -5.53
C LEU A 62 -0.40 -1.28 -6.37
N ARG A 63 0.35 -2.36 -6.15
CA ARG A 63 0.21 -3.61 -6.90
C ARG A 63 0.10 -4.80 -5.95
N PHE A 64 -0.66 -5.81 -6.36
CA PHE A 64 -0.75 -7.08 -5.67
C PHE A 64 0.58 -7.83 -5.78
N VAL A 65 1.05 -8.42 -4.67
CA VAL A 65 2.31 -9.18 -4.65
C VAL A 65 2.15 -10.63 -4.21
N ASN A 66 1.22 -10.94 -3.31
CA ASN A 66 1.08 -12.30 -2.76
C ASN A 66 -0.26 -12.52 -2.04
N GLY A 67 -0.65 -13.80 -1.93
CA GLY A 67 -1.85 -14.26 -1.24
C GLY A 67 -3.09 -14.31 -2.15
N ASP A 68 -4.23 -13.93 -1.60
CA ASP A 68 -5.50 -13.84 -2.30
C ASP A 68 -5.52 -12.61 -3.21
N ARG A 69 -5.65 -12.84 -4.51
CA ARG A 69 -5.91 -11.76 -5.48
C ARG A 69 -7.39 -11.39 -5.40
N LEU A 70 -7.66 -10.15 -5.00
CA LEU A 70 -9.00 -9.67 -4.64
C LEU A 70 -9.57 -8.64 -5.63
N GLN A 71 -8.79 -8.24 -6.63
CA GLN A 71 -9.20 -7.38 -7.74
C GLN A 71 -8.58 -7.89 -9.04
N ASP A 72 -9.22 -7.56 -10.17
CA ASP A 72 -8.71 -7.92 -11.50
C ASP A 72 -7.69 -6.93 -12.06
N ARG A 73 -7.69 -5.67 -11.58
CA ARG A 73 -6.71 -4.66 -11.96
C ARG A 73 -5.34 -4.95 -11.36
N ASP A 74 -4.30 -4.75 -12.17
CA ASP A 74 -2.91 -4.97 -11.73
C ASP A 74 -2.34 -3.78 -10.95
N GLU A 75 -2.85 -2.57 -11.20
CA GLU A 75 -2.29 -1.33 -10.67
C GLU A 75 -3.37 -0.36 -10.17
N ILE A 76 -3.12 0.23 -9.00
CA ILE A 76 -3.88 1.37 -8.47
C ILE A 76 -2.92 2.55 -8.34
N TYR A 77 -3.08 3.55 -9.18
CA TYR A 77 -2.22 4.74 -9.14
C TYR A 77 -2.43 5.56 -7.86
N VAL A 78 -1.34 6.13 -7.39
CA VAL A 78 -1.26 6.93 -6.18
C VAL A 78 -0.66 8.28 -6.53
N ASN A 79 -1.13 9.33 -5.88
CA ASN A 79 -0.58 10.67 -6.05
C ASN A 79 0.90 10.73 -5.62
N ALA A 80 1.66 11.62 -6.25
CA ALA A 80 3.04 11.92 -5.90
C ALA A 80 3.09 12.71 -4.58
N LEU A 81 3.24 12.01 -3.45
CA LEU A 81 3.21 12.61 -2.12
C LEU A 81 4.52 13.32 -1.78
N ALA A 82 4.43 14.52 -1.20
CA ALA A 82 5.56 15.21 -0.58
C ALA A 82 6.03 14.50 0.71
N PRO A 83 7.25 14.78 1.21
CA PRO A 83 7.68 14.28 2.51
C PRO A 83 6.68 14.61 3.62
N GLY A 84 6.28 13.60 4.40
CA GLY A 84 5.28 13.72 5.47
C GLY A 84 3.82 13.82 5.00
N GLU A 85 3.56 13.89 3.69
CA GLU A 85 2.19 13.93 3.17
C GLU A 85 1.53 12.56 3.27
N GLN A 86 0.25 12.55 3.64
CA GLN A 86 -0.56 11.35 3.80
C GLN A 86 -1.66 11.28 2.76
N THR A 87 -2.02 10.07 2.35
CA THR A 87 -3.17 9.83 1.48
C THR A 87 -3.88 8.53 1.82
N ASN A 88 -5.11 8.39 1.34
CA ASN A 88 -5.89 7.17 1.42
C ASN A 88 -5.82 6.44 0.07
N ILE A 89 -5.43 5.16 0.07
CA ILE A 89 -5.53 4.28 -1.10
C ILE A 89 -6.66 3.29 -0.89
N SER A 90 -7.52 3.14 -1.91
CA SER A 90 -8.67 2.25 -1.86
C SER A 90 -8.62 1.15 -2.93
N VAL A 91 -8.94 -0.08 -2.53
CA VAL A 91 -9.14 -1.25 -3.40
C VAL A 91 -10.61 -1.67 -3.31
N ASN A 92 -11.24 -1.89 -4.46
CA ASN A 92 -12.55 -2.54 -4.51
C ASN A 92 -12.36 -4.06 -4.44
N ILE A 93 -12.97 -4.70 -3.45
CA ILE A 93 -12.82 -6.13 -3.19
C ILE A 93 -14.14 -6.84 -3.44
N ALA A 94 -14.07 -7.97 -4.13
CA ALA A 94 -15.13 -8.98 -4.15
C ALA A 94 -14.66 -10.20 -3.36
N SER A 95 -15.26 -10.47 -2.20
CA SER A 95 -14.88 -11.63 -1.40
C SER A 95 -15.35 -12.93 -2.07
N PRO A 96 -14.56 -14.02 -1.99
CA PRO A 96 -14.96 -15.31 -2.54
C PRO A 96 -16.21 -15.87 -1.85
N ASN A 97 -16.89 -16.79 -2.53
CA ASN A 97 -18.01 -17.54 -1.97
C ASN A 97 -17.52 -18.74 -1.12
N ALA A 98 -16.68 -18.46 -0.12
CA ALA A 98 -16.19 -19.46 0.80
C ALA A 98 -15.91 -18.83 2.17
N SER A 99 -16.39 -19.46 3.24
CA SER A 99 -16.01 -19.08 4.60
C SER A 99 -14.56 -19.50 4.86
N ARG A 100 -13.67 -18.52 4.96
CA ARG A 100 -12.24 -18.69 5.25
C ARG A 100 -11.58 -17.35 5.59
N ILE A 101 -10.39 -17.41 6.16
CA ILE A 101 -9.54 -16.23 6.26
C ILE A 101 -8.93 -15.93 4.89
N ILE A 102 -9.14 -14.71 4.40
CA ILE A 102 -8.45 -14.16 3.23
C ILE A 102 -7.25 -13.33 3.66
N ARG A 103 -6.14 -13.46 2.94
CA ARG A 103 -4.91 -12.68 3.16
C ARG A 103 -4.42 -12.14 1.83
N SER A 104 -4.28 -10.83 1.72
CA SER A 104 -3.79 -10.19 0.50
C SER A 104 -2.67 -9.22 0.85
N GLN A 105 -1.57 -9.29 0.10
CA GLN A 105 -0.41 -8.44 0.29
C GLN A 105 -0.18 -7.57 -0.93
N TRP A 106 0.14 -6.31 -0.68
CA TRP A 106 0.30 -5.26 -1.68
C TRP A 106 1.58 -4.49 -1.42
N ARG A 107 2.15 -3.91 -2.48
CA ARG A 107 3.34 -3.06 -2.38
C ARG A 107 3.28 -1.93 -3.40
N LEU A 108 3.90 -0.80 -3.07
CA LEU A 108 4.04 0.30 -4.00
C LEU A 108 5.21 0.05 -4.96
N PHE A 109 5.04 0.53 -6.19
CA PHE A 109 6.01 0.47 -7.26
C PHE A 109 6.21 1.85 -7.87
N THR A 110 7.45 2.18 -8.19
CA THR A 110 7.77 3.34 -9.02
C THR A 110 7.31 3.11 -10.46
N PRO A 111 7.25 4.15 -11.32
CA PRO A 111 6.94 4.00 -12.74
C PRO A 111 7.89 3.05 -13.47
N ALA A 112 9.15 2.99 -13.02
CA ALA A 112 10.16 2.07 -13.53
C ALA A 112 9.97 0.62 -13.06
N GLY A 113 8.91 0.34 -12.28
CA GLY A 113 8.63 -1.00 -11.75
C GLY A 113 9.49 -1.39 -10.55
N VAL A 114 10.14 -0.44 -9.88
CA VAL A 114 10.94 -0.72 -8.68
C VAL A 114 10.03 -0.73 -7.45
N PRO A 115 9.97 -1.82 -6.66
CA PRO A 115 9.15 -1.88 -5.45
C PRO A 115 9.74 -1.00 -4.35
N PHE A 116 8.87 -0.33 -3.58
CA PHE A 116 9.30 0.51 -2.47
C PHE A 116 8.31 0.49 -1.30
N GLY A 117 8.77 0.98 -0.14
CA GLY A 117 7.99 0.98 1.10
C GLY A 117 7.71 -0.42 1.67
N GLU A 118 6.93 -0.41 2.75
CA GLU A 118 6.48 -1.61 3.45
C GLU A 118 5.37 -2.36 2.68
N TYR A 119 5.14 -3.62 3.05
CA TYR A 119 3.98 -4.36 2.55
C TYR A 119 2.71 -3.89 3.25
N ILE A 120 1.71 -3.51 2.47
CA ILE A 120 0.36 -3.24 2.97
C ILE A 120 -0.40 -4.57 2.95
N ARG A 121 -1.07 -4.90 4.06
CA ARG A 121 -1.74 -6.20 4.22
C ARG A 121 -3.23 -6.04 4.42
N LEU A 122 -3.95 -7.04 3.95
CA LEU A 122 -5.34 -7.29 4.30
C LEU A 122 -5.42 -8.68 4.93
N LYS A 123 -6.10 -8.77 6.07
CA LYS A 123 -6.48 -10.04 6.68
C LYS A 123 -7.91 -9.93 7.19
N ILE A 124 -8.81 -10.64 6.53
CA ILE A 124 -10.26 -10.63 6.85
C ILE A 124 -10.71 -12.06 7.07
N ASP A 125 -11.60 -12.24 8.04
CA ASP A 125 -12.26 -13.52 8.27
C ASP A 125 -13.62 -13.55 7.56
N LEU A 126 -13.77 -14.40 6.55
CA LEU A 126 -15.06 -14.59 5.89
C LEU A 126 -15.87 -15.62 6.67
N ARG A 127 -16.98 -15.19 7.27
CA ARG A 127 -17.87 -16.06 8.04
C ARG A 127 -19.31 -15.83 7.63
N SER A 128 -20.04 -16.91 7.31
CA SER A 128 -21.45 -16.86 6.90
C SER A 128 -22.40 -16.26 7.94
N SER A 129 -22.01 -16.23 9.22
CA SER A 129 -22.80 -15.65 10.31
C SER A 129 -22.05 -14.48 10.93
N VAL A 130 -22.10 -13.32 10.29
CA VAL A 130 -21.77 -12.06 10.97
C VAL A 130 -23.06 -11.59 11.61
N HIS A 131 -23.16 -11.59 12.94
CA HIS A 131 -24.13 -10.72 13.62
C HIS A 131 -23.69 -9.30 13.28
N ILE A 132 -24.17 -8.77 12.16
CA ILE A 132 -23.96 -7.38 11.80
C ILE A 132 -24.70 -6.59 12.87
N LEU A 133 -23.97 -6.11 13.87
CA LEU A 133 -24.41 -4.98 14.68
C LEU A 133 -24.43 -3.79 13.71
N ILE A 134 -25.45 -3.73 12.86
CA ILE A 134 -25.80 -2.49 12.17
C ILE A 134 -26.14 -1.55 13.31
N ILE A 135 -25.26 -0.57 13.52
CA ILE A 135 -25.56 0.61 14.31
C ILE A 135 -26.72 1.27 13.56
N ASN A 136 -27.95 0.99 13.98
CA ASN A 136 -29.12 1.75 13.58
C ASN A 136 -28.94 3.16 14.17
N VAL A 137 -28.90 4.15 13.27
CA VAL A 137 -29.24 5.54 13.59
C VAL A 137 -30.75 5.68 13.52
#